data_AF-A0A2H9P600-F1
#
_entry.id   AF-A0A2H9P600-F1
#
_cell.length_a   1.000
_cell.length_b   1.000
_cell.length_c   1.000
_cell.angle_alpha   90.00
_cell.angle_beta   90.00
_cell.angle_gamma   90.00
#
_symmetry.space_group_name_H-M   'P 1'
#
loop_
_entity.id
_entity.type
_entity.pdbx_description
1 polymer ?
#
loop_
_entity_poly.entity_id
_entity_poly.type
_entity_poly.pdbx_seq_one_letter_code
_entity_poly.pdbx_strand_id
1 'polypeptide(L)'
;MAGLRPRLLRAQVDAPIELFVAIIVLMASMSLAFYLMQQTDEGKCTAQLRTETEKLQSAMLDVALASPPTSRTVAFEMPRCGKINVQILQFVYYSEPEYCRACPSHYGGCWQIIPVSIDRDGKYTTVSDAVSCIQMSGDMRLEADETCGALSGNPCPVDAPDCGSGVTGISSKVWNGNPEDSPSRWVTFGKQDTTVYRITLTKTTTLIGHEGEAGSIKICIRNANEQQA
;
A
#
# COMPACT_ATOMS: atom_id res chain seq x y z
N MET A 1 -4.16 82.35 37.00
CA MET A 1 -3.82 81.11 37.73
C MET A 1 -4.43 79.93 37.00
N ALA A 2 -3.66 78.84 36.87
CA ALA A 2 -4.01 77.49 36.43
C ALA A 2 -4.63 77.30 35.03
N GLY A 3 -3.77 76.99 34.06
CA GLY A 3 -4.15 76.46 32.75
C GLY A 3 -4.49 74.97 32.82
N LEU A 4 -5.63 74.60 32.22
CA LEU A 4 -5.99 73.23 31.90
C LEU A 4 -5.23 72.77 30.65
N ARG A 5 -4.38 71.75 30.80
CA ARG A 5 -3.93 70.91 29.68
C ARG A 5 -4.44 69.49 29.91
N PRO A 6 -5.33 68.94 29.07
CA PRO A 6 -5.52 67.50 29.02
C PRO A 6 -4.33 66.90 28.26
N ARG A 7 -3.53 66.08 28.95
CA ARG A 7 -2.63 65.11 28.30
C ARG A 7 -3.50 63.95 27.79
N LEU A 8 -4.02 64.09 26.58
CA LEU A 8 -4.48 62.98 25.77
C LEU A 8 -3.51 62.90 24.60
N LEU A 9 -2.67 61.86 24.58
CA LEU A 9 -2.02 61.28 23.39
C LEU A 9 -0.98 60.25 23.88
N ARG A 10 -1.47 59.06 24.27
CA ARG A 10 -0.63 57.85 24.32
C ARG A 10 -1.39 56.53 24.16
N ALA A 11 -2.63 56.57 23.66
CA ALA A 11 -3.50 55.39 23.57
C ALA A 11 -3.74 54.89 22.13
N GLN A 12 -3.00 55.38 21.12
CA GLN A 12 -3.31 55.11 19.71
C GLN A 12 -2.24 54.32 18.94
N VAL A 13 -1.17 53.83 19.59
CA VAL A 13 -0.08 53.09 18.91
C VAL A 13 -0.01 51.61 19.30
N ASP A 14 -0.61 51.20 20.43
CA ASP A 14 -0.54 49.80 20.90
C ASP A 14 -1.58 48.88 20.25
N ALA A 15 -2.77 49.38 19.93
CA ALA A 15 -3.84 48.59 19.30
C ALA A 15 -3.48 47.94 17.95
N PRO A 16 -2.79 48.61 16.99
CA PRO A 16 -2.46 47.98 15.72
C PRO A 16 -1.37 46.91 15.85
N ILE A 17 -0.35 47.11 16.69
CA ILE A 17 0.75 46.15 16.87
C ILE A 17 0.24 44.88 17.55
N GLU A 18 -0.59 45.02 18.58
CA GLU A 18 -1.18 43.90 19.30
C GLU A 18 -2.10 43.06 18.39
N LEU A 19 -2.84 43.71 17.50
CA LEU A 19 -3.64 43.05 16.45
C LEU A 19 -2.75 42.26 15.47
N PHE A 20 -1.62 42.83 15.01
CA PHE A 20 -0.69 42.14 14.12
C PHE A 20 -0.07 40.91 14.78
N VAL A 21 0.35 41.02 16.04
CA VAL A 21 0.90 39.88 16.80
C VAL A 21 -0.17 38.80 16.99
N ALA A 22 -1.41 39.18 17.34
CA ALA A 22 -2.51 38.24 17.48
C ALA A 22 -2.79 37.49 16.17
N ILE A 23 -2.79 38.19 15.02
CA ILE A 23 -2.99 37.57 13.70
C ILE A 23 -1.85 36.59 13.37
N ILE A 24 -0.60 36.94 13.64
CA ILE A 24 0.55 36.06 13.37
C ILE A 24 0.48 34.80 14.24
N VAL A 25 0.18 34.94 15.53
CA VAL A 25 0.02 33.79 16.45
C VAL A 25 -1.16 32.90 16.01
N LEU A 26 -2.26 33.50 15.56
CA LEU A 26 -3.43 32.77 15.09
C LEU A 26 -3.13 32.03 13.77
N MET A 27 -2.41 32.66 12.84
CA MET A 27 -1.94 31.98 11.62
C MET A 27 -0.97 30.83 11.93
N ALA A 28 0.03 31.05 12.79
CA ALA A 28 1.00 30.02 13.16
C ALA A 28 0.34 28.82 13.87
N SER A 29 -0.62 29.08 14.76
CA SER A 29 -1.36 28.02 15.45
C SER A 29 -2.30 27.26 14.52
N MET A 30 -2.98 27.94 13.59
CA MET A 30 -3.80 27.28 12.56
C MET A 30 -2.94 26.41 11.64
N SER A 31 -1.79 26.92 11.16
CA SER A 31 -0.88 26.14 10.31
C SER A 31 -0.38 24.87 11.01
N LEU A 32 -0.03 24.96 12.30
CA LEU A 32 0.37 23.80 13.09
C LEU A 32 -0.78 22.81 13.29
N ALA A 33 -1.99 23.31 13.57
CA ALA A 33 -3.17 22.46 13.72
C ALA A 33 -3.48 21.69 12.42
N PHE A 34 -3.44 22.35 11.26
CA PHE A 34 -3.64 21.70 9.96
C PHE A 34 -2.56 20.66 9.67
N TYR A 35 -1.30 20.96 9.99
CA TYR A 35 -0.20 20.01 9.84
C TYR A 35 -0.40 18.74 10.67
N LEU A 36 -0.77 18.88 11.95
CA LEU A 36 -1.04 17.75 12.83
C LEU A 36 -2.28 16.95 12.41
N MET A 37 -3.35 17.62 11.96
CA MET A 37 -4.53 16.96 11.41
C MET A 37 -4.17 16.13 10.18
N GLN A 38 -3.41 16.70 9.23
CA GLN A 38 -2.99 16.00 8.03
C GLN A 38 -2.14 14.76 8.36
N GLN A 39 -1.16 14.87 9.27
CA GLN A 39 -0.37 13.72 9.70
C GLN A 39 -1.23 12.62 10.34
N THR A 40 -2.22 13.02 11.13
CA THR A 40 -3.12 12.07 11.80
C THR A 40 -3.99 11.31 10.80
N ASP A 41 -4.50 12.01 9.78
CA ASP A 41 -5.33 11.39 8.75
C ASP A 41 -4.53 10.48 7.82
N GLU A 42 -3.29 10.87 7.47
CA GLU A 42 -2.36 9.99 6.73
C GLU A 42 -2.05 8.71 7.52
N GLY A 43 -1.84 8.81 8.83
CA GLY A 43 -1.62 7.65 9.72
C GLY A 43 -2.83 6.72 9.80
N LYS A 44 -4.04 7.27 9.99
CA LYS A 44 -5.29 6.47 10.01
C LYS A 44 -5.53 5.75 8.69
N CYS A 45 -5.30 6.43 7.58
CA CYS A 45 -5.47 5.87 6.24
C CYS A 45 -4.47 4.73 5.97
N THR A 46 -3.21 4.90 6.40
CA THR A 46 -2.20 3.84 6.30
C THR A 46 -2.55 2.64 7.20
N ALA A 47 -3.10 2.88 8.39
CA ALA A 47 -3.60 1.80 9.25
C ALA A 47 -4.81 1.05 8.65
N GLN A 48 -5.69 1.76 7.94
CA GLN A 48 -6.77 1.14 7.18
C GLN A 48 -6.21 0.26 6.05
N LEU A 49 -5.26 0.77 5.26
CA LEU A 49 -4.59 -0.01 4.22
C LEU A 49 -3.95 -1.28 4.79
N ARG A 50 -3.25 -1.17 5.92
CA ARG A 50 -2.69 -2.32 6.64
C ARG A 50 -3.77 -3.34 7.01
N THR A 51 -4.90 -2.88 7.54
CA THR A 51 -6.04 -3.75 7.87
C THR A 51 -6.58 -4.46 6.63
N GLU A 52 -6.70 -3.78 5.50
CA GLU A 52 -7.12 -4.38 4.22
C GLU A 52 -6.12 -5.43 3.71
N THR A 53 -4.82 -5.16 3.82
CA THR A 53 -3.78 -6.13 3.46
C THR A 53 -3.75 -7.34 4.40
N GLU A 54 -4.02 -7.16 5.70
CA GLU A 54 -4.11 -8.26 6.68
C GLU A 54 -5.36 -9.13 6.43
N LYS A 55 -6.50 -8.53 6.06
CA LYS A 55 -7.70 -9.28 5.63
C LYS A 55 -7.40 -10.13 4.39
N LEU A 56 -6.74 -9.55 3.40
CA LEU A 56 -6.35 -10.25 2.19
C LEU A 56 -5.36 -11.38 2.49
N GLN A 57 -4.36 -11.13 3.35
CA GLN A 57 -3.43 -12.13 3.84
C GLN A 57 -4.16 -13.31 4.50
N SER A 58 -5.12 -13.04 5.39
CA SER A 58 -5.92 -14.09 6.04
C SER A 58 -6.70 -14.92 5.03
N ALA A 59 -7.33 -14.29 4.04
CA ALA A 59 -8.07 -15.01 3.01
C ALA A 59 -7.16 -15.86 2.11
N MET A 60 -5.96 -15.37 1.80
CA MET A 60 -4.95 -16.14 1.06
C MET A 60 -4.50 -17.36 1.86
N LEU A 61 -4.25 -17.21 3.16
CA LEU A 61 -3.89 -18.32 4.03
C LEU A 61 -5.02 -19.34 4.13
N ASP A 62 -6.26 -18.89 4.33
CA ASP A 62 -7.44 -19.77 4.38
C ASP A 62 -7.57 -20.60 3.09
N VAL A 63 -7.44 -19.96 1.93
CA VAL A 63 -7.50 -20.65 0.64
C VAL A 63 -6.30 -21.59 0.45
N ALA A 64 -5.11 -21.19 0.87
CA ALA A 64 -3.90 -22.02 0.78
C ALA A 64 -4.01 -23.31 1.60
N LEU A 65 -4.57 -23.23 2.82
CA LEU A 65 -4.72 -24.36 3.75
C LEU A 65 -5.94 -25.23 3.45
N ALA A 66 -6.96 -24.70 2.77
CA ALA A 66 -8.16 -25.45 2.44
C ALA A 66 -7.93 -26.50 1.33
N SER A 67 -8.81 -27.50 1.27
CA SER A 67 -8.83 -28.49 0.18
C SER A 67 -9.41 -27.86 -1.11
N PRO A 68 -8.84 -28.13 -2.29
CA PRO A 68 -9.46 -27.72 -3.56
C PRO A 68 -10.80 -28.44 -3.82
N PRO A 69 -11.76 -27.82 -4.53
CA PRO A 69 -11.79 -26.42 -4.91
C PRO A 69 -12.29 -25.55 -3.75
N THR A 70 -11.48 -24.57 -3.33
CA THR A 70 -11.91 -23.56 -2.35
C THR A 70 -11.71 -22.17 -2.93
N SER A 71 -12.71 -21.31 -2.78
CA SER A 71 -12.65 -19.92 -3.21
C SER A 71 -13.01 -18.98 -2.07
N ARG A 72 -12.31 -17.84 -2.00
CA ARG A 72 -12.62 -16.72 -1.11
C ARG A 72 -12.58 -15.43 -1.89
N THR A 73 -13.49 -14.53 -1.56
CA THR A 73 -13.57 -13.20 -2.16
C THR A 73 -13.42 -12.15 -1.07
N VAL A 74 -12.52 -11.20 -1.30
CA VAL A 74 -12.22 -10.08 -0.39
C VAL A 74 -12.43 -8.78 -1.15
N ALA A 75 -13.12 -7.83 -0.53
CA ALA A 75 -13.11 -6.45 -1.00
C ALA A 75 -11.82 -5.79 -0.53
N PHE A 76 -11.11 -5.11 -1.44
CA PHE A 76 -9.87 -4.43 -1.14
C PHE A 76 -9.93 -3.00 -1.68
N GLU A 77 -9.63 -2.03 -0.84
CA GLU A 77 -9.57 -0.62 -1.23
C GLU A 77 -8.11 -0.17 -1.38
N MET A 78 -7.82 0.51 -2.50
CA MET A 78 -6.57 1.21 -2.77
C MET A 78 -6.74 2.71 -2.47
N PRO A 79 -6.46 3.14 -1.23
CA PRO A 79 -6.76 4.49 -0.79
C PRO A 79 -5.70 5.49 -1.29
N ARG A 80 -6.05 6.77 -1.15
CA ARG A 80 -5.12 7.88 -1.27
C ARG A 80 -5.00 8.58 0.08
N CYS A 81 -3.86 8.39 0.75
CA CYS A 81 -3.56 8.95 2.06
C CYS A 81 -2.67 10.19 1.90
N GLY A 82 -3.27 11.37 1.69
CA GLY A 82 -2.53 12.62 1.51
C GLY A 82 -1.57 12.57 0.32
N LYS A 83 -0.27 12.46 0.60
CA LYS A 83 0.79 12.29 -0.42
C LYS A 83 0.97 10.85 -0.92
N ILE A 84 0.50 9.86 -0.16
CA ILE A 84 0.58 8.45 -0.54
C ILE A 84 -0.61 8.13 -1.45
N ASN A 85 -0.33 7.81 -2.71
CA ASN A 85 -1.35 7.38 -3.66
C ASN A 85 -1.08 5.92 -4.03
N VAL A 86 -1.78 4.99 -3.38
CA VAL A 86 -1.64 3.56 -3.67
C VAL A 86 -2.22 3.29 -5.04
N GLN A 87 -1.37 2.84 -5.96
CA GLN A 87 -1.76 2.54 -7.33
C GLN A 87 -1.40 1.13 -7.75
N ILE A 88 -0.62 0.41 -6.95
CA ILE A 88 -0.19 -0.94 -7.29
C ILE A 88 -0.31 -1.83 -6.05
N LEU A 89 -0.74 -3.07 -6.28
CA LEU A 89 -0.69 -4.14 -5.29
C LEU A 89 0.14 -5.30 -5.86
N GLN A 90 1.18 -5.69 -5.14
CA GLN A 90 2.04 -6.80 -5.53
C GLN A 90 1.88 -7.97 -4.57
N PHE A 91 1.84 -9.17 -5.12
CA PHE A 91 2.01 -10.42 -4.39
C PHE A 91 3.38 -10.98 -4.76
N VAL A 92 4.25 -11.10 -3.78
CA VAL A 92 5.66 -11.39 -4.02
C VAL A 92 6.10 -12.55 -3.15
N TYR A 93 6.75 -13.54 -3.76
CA TYR A 93 7.52 -14.52 -3.03
C TYR A 93 8.98 -14.12 -3.06
N TYR A 94 9.60 -13.99 -1.90
CA TYR A 94 11.04 -13.90 -1.77
C TYR A 94 11.58 -15.25 -1.31
N SER A 95 12.46 -15.86 -2.11
CA SER A 95 13.21 -17.06 -1.71
C SER A 95 14.32 -16.72 -0.73
N GLU A 96 14.89 -15.52 -0.81
CA GLU A 96 15.96 -15.09 0.08
C GLU A 96 15.42 -14.51 1.40
N PRO A 97 15.86 -15.06 2.56
CA PRO A 97 15.42 -14.60 3.87
C PRO A 97 15.70 -13.11 4.16
N GLU A 98 16.67 -12.50 3.48
CA GLU A 98 17.06 -11.10 3.70
C GLU A 98 15.98 -10.09 3.29
N TYR A 99 15.15 -10.42 2.29
CA TYR A 99 13.99 -9.61 1.88
C TYR A 99 12.75 -9.90 2.72
N CYS A 100 12.83 -10.91 3.58
CA CYS A 100 11.76 -11.36 4.45
C CYS A 100 11.91 -10.88 5.90
N ARG A 101 12.79 -9.92 6.18
CA ARG A 101 13.03 -9.42 7.55
C ARG A 101 11.78 -8.88 8.24
N ALA A 102 10.82 -8.36 7.47
CA ALA A 102 9.53 -7.91 7.99
C ALA A 102 8.60 -9.07 8.38
N CYS A 103 8.91 -10.30 7.96
CA CYS A 103 8.07 -11.47 8.17
C CYS A 103 8.56 -12.37 9.32
N PRO A 104 7.63 -12.85 10.16
CA PRO A 104 7.93 -13.90 11.12
C PRO A 104 8.29 -15.20 10.39
N SER A 105 9.30 -15.93 10.88
CA SER A 105 9.70 -17.26 10.39
C SER A 105 10.22 -17.32 8.93
N HIS A 106 11.09 -16.38 8.56
CA HIS A 106 11.60 -16.16 7.19
C HIS A 106 12.71 -17.11 6.70
N TYR A 107 13.07 -18.16 7.43
CA TYR A 107 14.28 -18.96 7.17
C TYR A 107 14.30 -19.72 5.84
N GLY A 108 13.16 -19.88 5.15
CA GLY A 108 13.03 -20.52 3.83
C GLY A 108 12.38 -19.62 2.77
N GLY A 109 12.39 -18.31 2.98
CA GLY A 109 11.66 -17.34 2.16
C GLY A 109 10.28 -16.99 2.73
N CYS A 110 9.55 -16.10 2.05
CA CYS A 110 8.27 -15.61 2.50
C CYS A 110 7.43 -15.07 1.34
N TRP A 111 6.11 -15.17 1.50
CA TRP A 111 5.16 -14.45 0.67
C TRP A 111 4.80 -13.12 1.32
N GLN A 112 4.66 -12.06 0.52
CA GLN A 112 4.27 -10.73 0.96
C GLN A 112 3.22 -10.11 0.04
N ILE A 113 2.34 -9.30 0.63
CA ILE A 113 1.45 -8.37 -0.05
C ILE A 113 2.06 -6.98 0.13
N ILE A 114 2.45 -6.35 -0.98
CA ILE A 114 3.16 -5.08 -0.98
C ILE A 114 2.31 -4.04 -1.70
N PRO A 115 1.68 -3.11 -0.96
CA PRO A 115 1.08 -1.93 -1.56
C PRO A 115 2.17 -0.95 -2.00
N VAL A 116 2.10 -0.50 -3.25
CA VAL A 116 3.05 0.43 -3.84
C VAL A 116 2.32 1.72 -4.21
N SER A 117 2.89 2.81 -3.73
CA SER A 117 2.47 4.17 -4.05
C SER A 117 3.27 4.72 -5.21
N ILE A 118 2.62 5.55 -6.03
CA ILE A 118 3.27 6.29 -7.11
C ILE A 118 3.08 7.77 -6.81
N ASP A 119 4.19 8.50 -6.72
CA ASP A 119 4.17 9.94 -6.52
C ASP A 119 3.82 10.70 -7.81
N ARG A 120 3.79 12.03 -7.74
CA ARG A 120 3.47 12.88 -8.91
C ARG A 120 4.54 12.87 -9.98
N ASP A 121 5.77 12.52 -9.61
CA ASP A 121 6.93 12.46 -10.48
C ASP A 121 7.09 11.06 -11.12
N GLY A 122 6.14 10.15 -10.85
CA GLY A 122 6.12 8.79 -11.38
C GLY A 122 7.00 7.81 -10.61
N LYS A 123 7.55 8.21 -9.46
CA LYS A 123 8.41 7.36 -8.64
C LYS A 123 7.57 6.43 -7.78
N TYR A 124 7.96 5.16 -7.83
CA TYR A 124 7.37 4.09 -7.03
C TYR A 124 8.00 4.04 -5.64
N THR A 125 7.16 3.92 -4.61
CA THR A 125 7.60 3.74 -3.22
C THR A 125 6.67 2.76 -2.51
N THR A 126 7.25 1.77 -1.82
CA THR A 126 6.48 0.82 -0.99
C THR A 126 5.89 1.53 0.22
N VAL A 127 4.64 1.21 0.55
CA VAL A 127 4.04 1.63 1.82
C VAL A 127 4.39 0.59 2.88
N SER A 128 5.60 0.71 3.45
CA SER A 128 6.21 -0.30 4.34
C SER A 128 5.32 -0.72 5.50
N ASP A 129 4.60 0.22 6.10
CA ASP A 129 3.75 -0.01 7.27
C ASP A 129 2.49 -0.83 6.97
N ALA A 130 2.18 -1.02 5.68
CA ALA A 130 1.07 -1.82 5.20
C ALA A 130 1.52 -3.08 4.42
N VAL A 131 2.81 -3.44 4.50
CA VAL A 131 3.27 -4.73 3.97
C VAL A 131 2.77 -5.85 4.89
N SER A 132 2.12 -6.86 4.31
CA SER A 132 1.58 -8.01 5.04
C SER A 132 2.27 -9.30 4.61
N CYS A 133 2.66 -10.13 5.57
CA CYS A 133 3.37 -11.39 5.33
C CYS A 133 2.41 -12.58 5.32
N ILE A 134 2.42 -13.37 4.26
CA ILE A 134 1.55 -14.54 4.13
C ILE A 134 2.36 -15.78 4.54
N GLN A 135 1.92 -16.45 5.61
CA GLN A 135 2.53 -17.68 6.11
C GLN A 135 2.04 -18.92 5.33
N MET A 136 2.23 -18.93 4.01
CA MET A 136 1.95 -20.09 3.15
C MET A 136 3.25 -20.68 2.60
N SER A 137 3.19 -21.95 2.17
CA SER A 137 4.37 -22.63 1.61
C SER A 137 4.95 -21.86 0.42
N GLY A 138 6.28 -21.81 0.35
CA GLY A 138 7.00 -21.33 -0.83
C GLY A 138 6.61 -22.11 -2.09
N ASP A 139 6.23 -23.38 -2.00
CA ASP A 139 5.87 -24.15 -3.19
C ASP A 139 4.49 -23.80 -3.77
N MET A 140 3.66 -23.06 -3.01
CA MET A 140 2.39 -22.53 -3.54
C MET A 140 2.67 -21.63 -4.73
N ARG A 141 1.89 -21.78 -5.80
CA ARG A 141 1.97 -20.88 -6.97
C ARG A 141 0.78 -19.92 -6.97
N LEU A 142 1.06 -18.64 -7.14
CA LEU A 142 0.05 -17.63 -7.45
C LEU A 142 0.03 -17.44 -8.96
N GLU A 143 -1.16 -17.57 -9.54
CA GLU A 143 -1.37 -17.45 -10.98
C GLU A 143 -2.48 -16.46 -11.25
N ALA A 144 -2.35 -15.67 -12.32
CA ALA A 144 -3.43 -14.83 -12.79
C ALA A 144 -4.56 -15.69 -13.37
N ASP A 145 -5.80 -15.39 -13.03
CA ASP A 145 -6.94 -15.89 -13.78
C ASP A 145 -7.08 -15.07 -15.07
N GLU A 146 -6.85 -15.70 -16.22
CA GLU A 146 -6.93 -15.08 -17.55
C GLU A 146 -8.32 -14.46 -17.84
N THR A 147 -9.35 -14.84 -17.08
CA THR A 147 -10.72 -14.33 -17.22
C THR A 147 -10.99 -13.07 -16.38
N CYS A 148 -9.97 -12.53 -15.72
CA CYS A 148 -10.08 -11.40 -14.80
C CYS A 148 -9.03 -10.32 -15.12
N GLY A 149 -9.10 -9.17 -14.43
CA GLY A 149 -8.37 -7.94 -14.76
C GLY A 149 -6.86 -8.12 -15.02
N ALA A 150 -6.23 -7.08 -15.59
CA ALA A 150 -4.87 -7.10 -16.08
C ALA A 150 -3.82 -7.31 -14.97
N LEU A 151 -3.61 -8.57 -14.58
CA LEU A 151 -2.54 -9.01 -13.71
C LEU A 151 -1.28 -9.25 -14.54
N SER A 152 -0.16 -8.82 -13.99
CA SER A 152 1.16 -8.95 -14.60
C SER A 152 2.00 -9.96 -13.84
N GLY A 153 2.71 -10.82 -14.57
CA GLY A 153 3.75 -11.70 -14.02
C GLY A 153 5.09 -10.98 -13.76
N ASN A 154 5.14 -9.67 -14.00
CA ASN A 154 6.29 -8.81 -13.77
C ASN A 154 6.05 -7.91 -12.54
N PRO A 155 7.10 -7.27 -11.99
CA PRO A 155 6.95 -6.30 -10.91
C PRO A 155 6.15 -5.05 -11.33
N CYS A 156 5.99 -4.80 -12.62
CA CYS A 156 5.12 -3.74 -13.14
C CYS A 156 3.69 -4.21 -13.35
N PRO A 157 2.68 -3.33 -13.19
CA PRO A 157 1.37 -3.58 -13.80
C PRO A 157 1.49 -3.56 -15.33
N VAL A 158 0.49 -4.13 -16.01
CA VAL A 158 0.50 -4.36 -17.47
C VAL A 158 0.66 -3.05 -18.27
N ASP A 159 0.13 -1.93 -17.75
CA ASP A 159 0.07 -0.65 -18.44
C ASP A 159 1.19 0.34 -18.06
N ALA A 160 2.19 -0.08 -17.26
CA ALA A 160 3.28 0.81 -16.85
C ALA A 160 4.44 0.82 -17.88
N PRO A 161 4.92 2.02 -18.30
CA PRO A 161 5.90 2.16 -19.38
C PRO A 161 7.34 1.80 -18.98
N ASP A 162 7.71 1.97 -17.70
CA ASP A 162 9.01 1.58 -17.18
C ASP A 162 8.96 1.37 -15.67
N CYS A 163 9.51 0.26 -15.21
CA CYS A 163 9.81 0.05 -13.79
C CYS A 163 11.32 0.08 -13.52
N GLY A 164 12.19 0.08 -14.52
CA GLY A 164 13.65 0.09 -14.34
C GLY A 164 14.19 1.29 -13.56
N SER A 165 13.41 2.35 -13.40
CA SER A 165 13.71 3.52 -12.55
C SER A 165 13.39 3.26 -11.06
N GLY A 166 14.09 2.29 -10.47
CA GLY A 166 14.37 2.15 -9.04
C GLY A 166 13.26 2.53 -8.04
N VAL A 167 12.47 1.55 -7.62
CA VAL A 167 11.61 1.69 -6.43
C VAL A 167 12.48 1.84 -5.20
N THR A 168 12.27 2.92 -4.46
CA THR A 168 12.89 3.03 -3.13
C THR A 168 12.16 2.10 -2.16
N GLY A 169 12.88 1.16 -1.57
CA GLY A 169 12.36 0.18 -0.59
C GLY A 169 12.40 -1.28 -1.05
N ILE A 170 12.63 -1.54 -2.34
CA ILE A 170 12.83 -2.89 -2.91
C ILE A 170 14.22 -2.91 -3.56
N SER A 171 15.00 -3.96 -3.31
CA SER A 171 16.32 -4.12 -3.94
C SER A 171 16.18 -4.10 -5.47
N SER A 172 17.06 -3.38 -6.16
CA SER A 172 17.08 -3.35 -7.63
C SER A 172 17.27 -4.74 -8.25
N LYS A 173 17.91 -5.66 -7.53
CA LYS A 173 18.08 -7.07 -7.96
C LYS A 173 16.74 -7.81 -8.03
N VAL A 174 15.94 -7.64 -6.98
CA VAL A 174 14.59 -8.20 -6.84
C VAL A 174 13.64 -7.54 -7.83
N TRP A 175 13.74 -6.23 -7.96
CA TRP A 175 12.86 -5.41 -8.79
C TRP A 175 13.11 -5.54 -10.30
N ASN A 176 14.34 -5.82 -10.73
CA ASN A 176 14.66 -6.02 -12.15
C ASN A 176 14.36 -7.46 -12.62
N GLY A 177 13.83 -8.33 -11.75
CA GLY A 177 13.48 -9.70 -12.09
C GLY A 177 14.67 -10.52 -12.58
N ASN A 178 15.87 -10.26 -12.05
CA ASN A 178 17.09 -10.96 -12.49
C ASN A 178 16.94 -12.47 -12.23
N PRO A 179 16.88 -13.32 -13.27
CA PRO A 179 16.58 -14.75 -13.11
C PRO A 179 17.72 -15.54 -12.43
N GLU A 180 18.92 -14.95 -12.30
CA GLU A 180 20.08 -15.59 -11.67
C GLU A 180 20.12 -15.44 -10.12
N ASP A 181 19.33 -14.53 -9.53
CA ASP A 181 19.32 -14.25 -8.07
C ASP A 181 18.22 -15.05 -7.30
N SER A 182 17.77 -16.22 -7.80
CA SER A 182 16.78 -17.12 -7.15
C SER A 182 15.32 -16.58 -7.16
N PRO A 183 14.27 -17.42 -7.32
CA PRO A 183 13.03 -16.98 -7.96
C PRO A 183 12.18 -16.09 -7.06
N SER A 184 12.26 -14.78 -7.29
CA SER A 184 11.21 -13.85 -6.91
C SER A 184 10.02 -14.05 -7.85
N ARG A 185 8.88 -14.51 -7.33
CA ARG A 185 7.65 -14.69 -8.13
C ARG A 185 6.70 -13.54 -7.86
N TRP A 186 6.11 -13.02 -8.93
CA TRP A 186 5.29 -11.82 -8.91
C TRP A 186 3.91 -12.10 -9.46
N VAL A 187 2.91 -11.55 -8.78
CA VAL A 187 1.64 -11.20 -9.39
C VAL A 187 1.40 -9.74 -9.04
N THR A 188 1.39 -8.87 -10.04
CA THR A 188 1.23 -7.44 -9.86
C THR A 188 -0.08 -6.96 -10.46
N PHE A 189 -0.79 -6.14 -9.71
CA PHE A 189 -2.01 -5.48 -10.14
C PHE A 189 -1.83 -3.96 -10.10
N GLY A 190 -2.22 -3.30 -11.19
CA GLY A 190 -2.27 -1.84 -11.28
C GLY A 190 -3.69 -1.34 -11.11
N LYS A 191 -3.84 -0.26 -10.36
CA LYS A 191 -5.07 0.48 -10.23
C LYS A 191 -5.52 0.98 -11.61
N GLN A 192 -6.78 0.74 -11.90
CA GLN A 192 -7.50 1.19 -13.09
C GLN A 192 -8.43 2.35 -12.68
N ASP A 193 -9.71 2.27 -13.06
CA ASP A 193 -10.65 3.40 -12.94
C ASP A 193 -11.32 3.55 -11.56
N THR A 194 -11.10 2.62 -10.62
CA THR A 194 -11.71 2.61 -9.28
C THR A 194 -10.67 2.56 -8.18
N THR A 195 -11.10 2.80 -6.94
CA THR A 195 -10.30 2.53 -5.74
C THR A 195 -10.67 1.21 -5.07
N VAL A 196 -11.87 0.68 -5.33
CA VAL A 196 -12.39 -0.51 -4.64
C VAL A 196 -12.46 -1.68 -5.59
N TYR A 197 -11.79 -2.76 -5.22
CA TYR A 197 -11.63 -3.98 -5.98
C TYR A 197 -12.20 -5.18 -5.24
N ARG A 198 -12.62 -6.18 -6.02
CA ARG A 198 -12.98 -7.49 -5.52
C ARG A 198 -11.91 -8.48 -5.95
N ILE A 199 -11.18 -9.00 -4.98
CA ILE A 199 -10.12 -9.99 -5.18
C ILE A 199 -10.68 -11.35 -4.84
N THR A 200 -10.77 -12.23 -5.84
CA THR A 200 -11.19 -13.61 -5.68
C THR A 200 -9.98 -14.52 -5.79
N LEU A 201 -9.82 -15.38 -4.80
CA LEU A 201 -8.72 -16.32 -4.64
C LEU A 201 -9.31 -17.72 -4.76
N THR A 202 -8.84 -18.52 -5.71
CA THR A 202 -9.37 -19.86 -5.95
C THR A 202 -8.25 -20.88 -5.99
N LYS A 203 -8.25 -21.82 -5.05
CA LYS A 203 -7.36 -22.99 -5.09
C LYS A 203 -7.98 -24.04 -6.00
N THR A 204 -7.33 -24.30 -7.13
CA THR A 204 -7.91 -25.17 -8.19
C THR A 204 -7.36 -26.59 -8.18
N THR A 205 -6.10 -26.76 -7.77
CA THR A 205 -5.40 -28.05 -7.80
C THR A 205 -4.41 -28.16 -6.64
N THR A 206 -4.18 -29.39 -6.20
CA THR A 206 -2.96 -29.79 -5.48
C THR A 206 -1.98 -30.33 -6.50
N LEU A 207 -0.88 -29.61 -6.76
CA LEU A 207 0.27 -30.16 -7.47
C LEU A 207 0.93 -31.15 -6.51
N ILE A 208 0.95 -32.42 -6.88
CA ILE A 208 1.72 -33.43 -6.15
C ILE A 208 3.17 -33.27 -6.64
N GLY A 209 3.97 -32.50 -5.90
CA GLY A 209 5.42 -32.45 -6.06
C GLY A 209 6.08 -33.57 -5.26
N HIS A 210 7.31 -33.96 -5.62
CA HIS A 210 8.05 -35.07 -4.99
C HIS A 210 8.29 -34.95 -3.48
N GLU A 211 7.90 -33.84 -2.82
CA GLU A 211 8.05 -33.59 -1.38
C GLU A 211 6.76 -33.13 -0.66
N GLY A 212 5.58 -33.15 -1.30
CA GLY A 212 4.31 -32.79 -0.65
C GLY A 212 3.25 -32.19 -1.59
N GLU A 213 2.03 -31.97 -1.06
CA GLU A 213 0.96 -31.25 -1.77
C GLU A 213 1.30 -29.75 -1.88
N ALA A 214 1.66 -29.28 -3.08
CA ALA A 214 1.86 -27.86 -3.38
C ALA A 214 0.67 -27.35 -4.21
N GLY A 215 -0.13 -26.41 -3.71
CA GLY A 215 -1.32 -25.92 -4.43
C GLY A 215 -1.02 -24.80 -5.45
N SER A 216 -1.93 -24.60 -6.40
CA SER A 216 -2.02 -23.35 -7.18
C SER A 216 -3.23 -22.54 -6.73
N ILE A 217 -3.03 -21.23 -6.52
CA ILE A 217 -4.10 -20.26 -6.25
C ILE A 217 -4.19 -19.33 -7.45
N LYS A 218 -5.35 -19.35 -8.10
CA LYS A 218 -5.71 -18.36 -9.11
C LYS A 218 -6.20 -17.09 -8.43
N ILE A 219 -5.67 -15.95 -8.85
CA ILE A 219 -6.07 -14.62 -8.39
C ILE A 219 -6.87 -13.95 -9.51
N CYS A 220 -8.05 -13.48 -9.16
CA CYS A 220 -8.94 -12.73 -10.04
C CYS A 220 -9.26 -11.40 -9.38
N ILE A 221 -8.84 -10.28 -9.99
CA ILE A 221 -9.15 -8.93 -9.51
C ILE A 221 -10.11 -8.26 -10.49
N ARG A 222 -11.22 -7.74 -9.97
CA ARG A 222 -12.23 -7.00 -10.74
C ARG A 222 -12.63 -5.73 -10.01
N ASN A 223 -13.15 -4.75 -10.74
CA ASN A 223 -13.73 -3.56 -10.13
C ASN A 223 -14.90 -4.00 -9.25
N ALA A 224 -15.02 -3.47 -8.02
CA ALA A 224 -16.09 -3.88 -7.12
C ALA A 224 -17.51 -3.56 -7.65
N ASN A 225 -17.59 -2.62 -8.60
CA ASN A 225 -18.82 -2.17 -9.25
C ASN A 225 -19.14 -2.95 -10.55
N GLU A 226 -18.20 -3.74 -11.07
CA GLU A 226 -18.48 -4.64 -12.20
C GLU A 226 -19.27 -5.84 -11.67
N GLN A 227 -20.53 -5.96 -12.10
CA GLN A 227 -21.35 -7.13 -11.80
C GLN A 227 -20.70 -8.37 -12.40
N GLN A 228 -20.72 -9.47 -11.64
CA GLN A 228 -20.28 -10.79 -12.11
C GLN A 228 -21.17 -11.19 -13.29
N ALA A 229 -20.65 -11.08 -14.51
CA ALA A 229 -21.19 -11.76 -15.68
C ALA A 229 -20.90 -13.27 -15.57
#